data_AF-A0A6A3P189-F1
#
_entry.id   AF-A0A6A3P189-F1
#
_cell.length_a   1.000
_cell.length_b   1.000
_cell.length_c   1.000
_cell.angle_alpha   90.00
_cell.angle_beta   90.00
_cell.angle_gamma   90.00
#
_symmetry.space_group_name_H-M   'P 1'
#
loop_
_entity.id
_entity.type
_entity.pdbx_description
1 polymer ?
#
loop_
_entity_poly.entity_id
_entity_poly.type
_entity_poly.pdbx_seq_one_letter_code
_entity_poly.pdbx_strand_id
1 'polypeptide(L)'
;MSDEQTRAMESPSLELKQLGRETKSLKHKHKSKRAQQQRQEGGAKQAGDSKRSPTAASPGRHHVHSKRNAKANREDALRELLAGKIAEIEVGGDENLEAPIDLSGIYQDEALPVQMKEKAEAVKENNEMPAEEKVAELVSGLTQASEQVALMQKKIGELNAKCILLKQRKSAVSTELVKTNTSKAKLEQLCRELQKQNKLIVSESRRIADEEDQKRRELSAQFQKTIEDVSAKMDKQGQDYVASLKENENLQQKLKGFLEQYTVREEHFQRQLEAKDLTVQLAETKLQHQVELTTREAEKVKITLDKAKEFSDREVQLQVQLNSYSEKFDVVQETLTKSNQMFTTFREEMDKMAKTTKKLEKENLALRKKCAQYDSGAIASIQEKVTSAEETQKLQEKLKKLESLCRHLQAERNSFRQAQQGQTTAATESA
;
A
#
# COMPACT_ATOMS: atom_id res chain seq x y z
N MET A 1 -40.24 -23.29 -39.50
CA MET A 1 -38.83 -23.39 -39.94
C MET A 1 -38.08 -22.41 -39.07
N SER A 2 -37.24 -22.99 -38.23
CA SER A 2 -36.56 -22.45 -37.06
C SER A 2 -35.69 -21.24 -37.38
N ASP A 3 -35.64 -20.27 -36.46
CA ASP A 3 -34.39 -19.68 -35.97
C ASP A 3 -34.70 -18.73 -34.81
N GLU A 4 -34.51 -19.27 -33.60
CA GLU A 4 -34.64 -18.61 -32.31
C GLU A 4 -33.23 -18.17 -31.90
N GLN A 5 -32.92 -16.87 -32.04
CA GLN A 5 -31.61 -16.31 -31.71
C GLN A 5 -31.72 -15.47 -30.44
N THR A 6 -31.77 -16.17 -29.31
CA THR A 6 -31.58 -15.58 -27.97
C THR A 6 -30.13 -15.11 -27.82
N ARG A 7 -29.94 -13.79 -27.92
CA ARG A 7 -28.66 -13.11 -27.69
C ARG A 7 -28.49 -12.89 -26.18
N ALA A 8 -27.91 -13.86 -25.49
CA ALA A 8 -27.48 -13.70 -24.10
C ALA A 8 -26.28 -12.74 -24.06
N MET A 9 -26.42 -11.61 -23.37
CA MET A 9 -25.30 -10.74 -23.03
C MET A 9 -24.50 -11.40 -21.90
N GLU A 10 -23.30 -11.88 -22.22
CA GLU A 10 -22.30 -12.28 -21.23
C GLU A 10 -21.89 -11.06 -20.37
N SER A 11 -22.06 -11.20 -19.06
CA SER A 11 -21.50 -10.26 -18.08
C SER A 11 -19.98 -10.47 -17.99
N PRO A 12 -19.15 -9.40 -17.98
CA PRO A 12 -17.72 -9.57 -17.86
C PRO A 12 -17.37 -10.02 -16.43
N SER A 13 -16.94 -11.27 -16.32
CA SER A 13 -16.39 -11.84 -15.10
C SER A 13 -15.12 -11.09 -14.70
N LEU A 14 -15.20 -10.27 -13.65
CA LEU A 14 -14.03 -9.66 -13.02
C LEU A 14 -13.31 -10.73 -12.19
N GLU A 15 -12.33 -11.41 -12.81
CA GLU A 15 -11.40 -12.28 -12.09
C GLU A 15 -10.58 -11.46 -11.10
N LEU A 16 -10.91 -11.62 -9.82
CA LEU A 16 -10.13 -11.12 -8.69
C LEU A 16 -8.81 -11.91 -8.64
N LYS A 17 -7.74 -11.35 -9.21
CA LYS A 17 -6.36 -11.86 -9.07
C LYS A 17 -6.05 -12.08 -7.59
N GLN A 18 -6.00 -13.34 -7.16
CA GLN A 18 -5.43 -13.72 -5.87
C GLN A 18 -3.94 -13.41 -5.90
N LEU A 19 -3.58 -12.23 -5.40
CA LEU A 19 -2.21 -11.90 -5.03
C LEU A 19 -1.80 -12.87 -3.92
N GLY A 20 -0.98 -13.86 -4.29
CA GLY A 20 -0.33 -14.77 -3.35
C GLY A 20 0.40 -13.96 -2.28
N ARG A 21 -0.09 -14.08 -1.05
CA ARG A 21 0.61 -13.56 0.13
C ARG A 21 1.86 -14.42 0.34
N GLU A 22 3.01 -13.95 -0.16
CA GLU A 22 4.30 -14.46 0.27
C GLU A 22 4.49 -14.15 1.75
N THR A 23 4.31 -15.16 2.61
CA THR A 23 4.76 -15.10 4.00
C THR A 23 6.29 -15.12 4.03
N LYS A 24 6.92 -13.95 3.89
CA LYS A 24 8.36 -13.78 4.11
C LYS A 24 8.65 -13.96 5.60
N SER A 25 9.08 -15.16 5.97
CA SER A 25 9.63 -15.47 7.29
C SER A 25 10.95 -14.70 7.47
N LEU A 26 10.88 -13.59 8.22
CA LEU A 26 12.04 -12.83 8.68
C LEU A 26 12.80 -13.66 9.73
N LYS A 27 13.79 -14.44 9.29
CA LYS A 27 14.77 -15.05 10.19
C LYS A 27 15.72 -13.97 10.70
N HIS A 28 15.54 -13.56 11.96
CA HIS A 28 16.52 -12.77 12.70
C HIS A 28 17.85 -13.53 12.81
N LYS A 29 18.90 -12.97 12.22
CA LYS A 29 20.27 -13.46 12.29
C LYS A 29 20.93 -12.86 13.55
N HIS A 30 21.01 -13.63 14.63
CA HIS A 30 21.83 -13.24 15.79
C HIS A 30 23.31 -13.31 15.40
N LYS A 31 23.95 -12.15 15.27
CA LYS A 31 25.40 -12.01 15.08
C LYS A 31 26.03 -11.87 16.46
N SER A 32 26.57 -12.96 16.99
CA SER A 32 27.41 -12.94 18.20
C SER A 32 28.73 -12.25 17.86
N LYS A 33 28.97 -11.08 18.48
CA LYS A 33 30.21 -10.31 18.35
C LYS A 33 31.02 -10.53 19.63
N ARG A 34 31.94 -11.49 19.58
CA ARG A 34 32.96 -11.73 20.61
C ARG A 34 34.01 -10.62 20.50
N ALA A 35 34.07 -9.75 21.50
CA ALA A 35 35.12 -8.75 21.60
C ALA A 35 36.35 -9.35 22.29
N GLN A 36 37.48 -8.93 21.75
CA GLN A 36 38.85 -9.36 21.93
C GLN A 36 39.48 -8.52 23.04
N GLN A 37 40.25 -9.12 23.95
CA GLN A 37 41.10 -8.36 24.87
C GLN A 37 42.55 -8.80 24.69
N GLN A 38 43.34 -7.89 24.13
CA GLN A 38 44.78 -7.97 23.90
C GLN A 38 45.56 -7.81 25.21
N ARG A 39 46.70 -8.51 25.25
CA ARG A 39 47.81 -8.37 26.20
C ARG A 39 48.77 -7.26 25.73
N GLN A 40 49.63 -6.86 26.69
CA GLN A 40 50.86 -6.02 26.62
C GLN A 40 50.61 -4.52 26.66
N GLU A 41 51.40 -3.67 27.32
CA GLU A 41 52.55 -3.74 28.24
C GLU A 41 52.79 -2.29 28.75
N GLY A 42 53.46 -2.12 29.90
CA GLY A 42 54.40 -0.99 30.08
C GLY A 42 54.09 0.10 31.11
N GLY A 43 54.92 0.13 32.17
CA GLY A 43 55.48 1.35 32.81
C GLY A 43 54.75 1.88 34.05
N ALA A 44 55.21 1.62 35.28
CA ALA A 44 56.27 2.36 36.03
C ALA A 44 55.80 3.77 36.49
N LYS A 45 55.86 4.21 37.76
CA LYS A 45 56.80 3.94 38.86
C LYS A 45 56.32 4.60 40.18
N GLN A 46 56.71 3.96 41.30
CA GLN A 46 57.24 4.52 42.59
C GLN A 46 56.33 5.39 43.49
N ALA A 47 56.41 5.36 44.83
CA ALA A 47 57.42 4.86 45.79
C ALA A 47 56.70 4.36 47.08
N GLY A 48 57.15 3.32 47.78
CA GLY A 48 58.21 3.34 48.82
C GLY A 48 57.53 3.09 50.18
N ASP A 49 58.00 2.28 51.14
CA ASP A 49 59.36 1.83 51.42
C ASP A 49 59.33 0.62 52.40
N SER A 50 60.28 -0.32 52.23
CA SER A 50 61.12 -1.02 53.24
C SER A 50 60.53 -1.61 54.54
N LYS A 51 60.98 -2.73 55.13
CA LYS A 51 62.20 -3.56 54.96
C LYS A 51 62.11 -4.81 55.88
N ARG A 52 62.80 -5.86 55.44
CA ARG A 52 63.63 -6.82 56.19
C ARG A 52 63.00 -7.88 57.12
N SER A 53 63.13 -9.13 56.68
CA SER A 53 63.78 -10.20 57.46
C SER A 53 65.28 -9.90 57.62
N PRO A 54 65.93 -10.43 58.68
CA PRO A 54 66.87 -11.57 58.53
C PRO A 54 66.83 -12.47 59.80
N THR A 55 67.53 -13.58 60.02
CA THR A 55 68.78 -14.17 59.51
C THR A 55 68.89 -15.59 60.07
N ALA A 56 69.57 -16.48 59.36
CA ALA A 56 70.10 -17.73 59.88
C ALA A 56 71.27 -17.48 60.86
N ALA A 57 71.45 -18.36 61.86
CA ALA A 57 72.76 -18.75 62.39
C ALA A 57 72.63 -19.93 63.35
N SER A 58 73.20 -21.08 62.97
CA SER A 58 73.85 -21.97 63.93
C SER A 58 75.04 -21.24 64.56
N PRO A 59 75.37 -21.55 65.82
CA PRO A 59 76.75 -21.56 66.25
C PRO A 59 77.12 -22.95 66.78
N GLY A 60 78.00 -23.62 66.03
CA GLY A 60 78.92 -24.56 66.66
C GLY A 60 80.04 -23.77 67.33
N ARG A 61 80.50 -24.28 68.49
CA ARG A 61 81.91 -24.60 68.83
C ARG A 61 82.25 -24.27 70.29
N HIS A 62 83.13 -25.12 70.83
CA HIS A 62 83.88 -25.01 72.10
C HIS A 62 83.30 -25.70 73.34
N HIS A 63 83.53 -27.01 73.45
CA HIS A 63 83.87 -27.62 74.74
C HIS A 63 84.95 -28.72 74.61
N VAL A 64 86.04 -28.39 73.93
CA VAL A 64 87.34 -29.07 74.15
C VAL A 64 88.01 -28.38 75.33
N HIS A 65 87.48 -28.62 76.53
CA HIS A 65 88.12 -28.44 77.85
C HIS A 65 87.31 -29.10 78.97
N SER A 66 86.09 -29.56 78.70
CA SER A 66 85.21 -30.18 79.70
C SER A 66 85.47 -31.68 79.93
N LYS A 67 86.58 -32.27 79.46
CA LYS A 67 86.90 -33.66 79.84
C LYS A 67 87.47 -33.76 81.25
N ARG A 68 88.23 -32.75 81.73
CA ARG A 68 88.64 -32.69 83.14
C ARG A 68 87.49 -32.25 84.03
N ASN A 69 86.69 -31.27 83.59
CA ASN A 69 85.60 -30.73 84.40
C ASN A 69 84.38 -31.67 84.46
N ALA A 70 83.98 -32.34 83.38
CA ALA A 70 82.92 -33.36 83.45
C ALA A 70 83.38 -34.64 84.17
N LYS A 71 84.68 -34.94 84.16
CA LYS A 71 85.23 -36.06 84.93
C LYS A 71 85.32 -35.73 86.42
N ALA A 72 85.76 -34.52 86.78
CA ALA A 72 85.69 -34.02 88.16
C ALA A 72 84.24 -33.95 88.66
N ASN A 73 83.32 -33.39 87.87
CA ASN A 73 81.91 -33.30 88.24
C ASN A 73 81.20 -34.67 88.30
N ARG A 74 81.67 -35.65 87.52
CA ARG A 74 81.19 -37.05 87.60
C ARG A 74 81.81 -37.78 88.78
N GLU A 75 83.08 -37.55 89.09
CA GLU A 75 83.74 -38.08 90.29
C GLU A 75 83.11 -37.47 91.55
N ASP A 76 82.79 -36.18 91.55
CA ASP A 76 82.11 -35.49 92.65
C ASP A 76 80.66 -35.96 92.80
N ALA A 77 79.92 -36.13 91.69
CA ALA A 77 78.58 -36.72 91.73
C ALA A 77 78.59 -38.18 92.20
N LEU A 78 79.61 -38.96 91.83
CA LEU A 78 79.80 -40.33 92.32
C LEU A 78 80.19 -40.34 93.80
N ARG A 79 81.05 -39.41 94.24
CA ARG A 79 81.41 -39.24 95.66
C ARG A 79 80.21 -38.82 96.49
N GLU A 80 79.38 -37.91 96.00
CA GLU A 80 78.15 -37.46 96.66
C GLU A 80 77.11 -38.58 96.71
N LEU A 81 76.96 -39.36 95.63
CA LEU A 81 76.08 -40.52 95.61
C LEU A 81 76.57 -41.64 96.55
N LEU A 82 77.88 -41.89 96.60
CA LEU A 82 78.49 -42.82 97.55
C LEU A 82 78.30 -42.33 99.00
N ALA A 83 78.55 -41.04 99.27
CA ALA A 83 78.31 -40.44 100.58
C ALA A 83 76.83 -40.54 100.99
N GLY A 84 75.92 -40.33 100.05
CA GLY A 84 74.48 -40.55 100.24
C GLY A 84 74.15 -41.99 100.58
N LYS A 85 74.68 -42.96 99.81
CA LYS A 85 74.42 -44.38 100.05
C LYS A 85 75.03 -44.89 101.36
N ILE A 86 76.22 -44.40 101.72
CA ILE A 86 76.84 -44.69 103.03
C ILE A 86 75.97 -44.13 104.15
N ALA A 87 75.54 -42.87 104.05
CA ALA A 87 74.65 -42.25 105.03
C ALA A 87 73.29 -42.99 105.14
N GLU A 88 72.74 -43.49 104.03
CA GLU A 88 71.51 -44.28 104.00
C GLU A 88 71.66 -45.60 104.77
N ILE A 89 72.80 -46.26 104.62
CA ILE A 89 73.12 -47.50 105.35
C ILE A 89 73.32 -47.19 106.84
N GLU A 90 74.02 -46.11 107.18
CA GLU A 90 74.28 -45.68 108.58
C GLU A 90 72.99 -45.34 109.34
N VAL A 91 71.99 -44.78 108.65
CA VAL A 91 70.67 -44.46 109.24
C VAL A 91 69.73 -45.67 109.26
N GLY A 92 70.09 -46.77 108.58
CA GLY A 92 69.27 -47.98 108.51
C GLY A 92 68.11 -47.88 107.51
N GLY A 93 68.28 -47.10 106.44
CA GLY A 93 67.29 -46.89 105.37
C GLY A 93 66.48 -45.60 105.52
N ASP A 94 65.75 -45.25 104.45
CA ASP A 94 64.99 -43.99 104.34
C ASP A 94 63.83 -43.92 105.35
N GLU A 95 63.30 -45.07 105.81
CA GLU A 95 62.21 -45.13 106.81
C GLU A 95 62.64 -44.63 108.20
N ASN A 96 63.92 -44.77 108.55
CA ASN A 96 64.47 -44.30 109.83
C ASN A 96 64.94 -42.84 109.80
N LEU A 97 64.79 -42.15 108.66
CA LEU A 97 65.20 -40.77 108.50
C LEU A 97 64.34 -39.81 109.35
N GLU A 98 63.04 -40.08 109.43
CA GLU A 98 62.02 -39.31 110.19
C GLU A 98 62.05 -39.61 111.71
N ALA A 99 62.66 -40.71 112.14
CA ALA A 99 62.75 -41.06 113.56
C ALA A 99 63.65 -40.05 114.30
N PRO A 100 63.23 -39.48 115.45
CA PRO A 100 64.11 -38.62 116.24
C PRO A 100 65.35 -39.40 116.68
N ILE A 101 66.55 -38.84 116.49
CA ILE A 101 67.75 -39.40 117.12
C ILE A 101 67.59 -39.14 118.62
N ASP A 102 67.71 -40.18 119.43
CA ASP A 102 67.65 -40.03 120.88
C ASP A 102 68.95 -39.35 121.37
N LEU A 103 68.90 -38.05 121.63
CA LEU A 103 70.02 -37.28 122.17
C LEU A 103 70.07 -37.30 123.72
N SER A 104 69.16 -38.02 124.39
CA SER A 104 69.16 -38.10 125.85
C SER A 104 70.48 -38.69 126.38
N GLY A 105 70.95 -38.16 127.51
CA GLY A 105 72.21 -38.57 128.16
C GLY A 105 73.53 -38.07 127.54
N ILE A 106 73.51 -37.30 126.44
CA ILE A 106 74.73 -36.82 125.76
C ILE A 106 74.97 -35.31 125.92
N TYR A 107 73.91 -34.52 125.96
CA TYR A 107 73.98 -33.07 126.15
C TYR A 107 73.55 -32.63 127.56
N GLN A 108 73.25 -33.59 128.44
CA GLN A 108 72.61 -33.32 129.72
C GLN A 108 73.55 -33.12 130.90
N ASP A 109 74.86 -33.15 130.69
CA ASP A 109 75.76 -32.65 131.72
C ASP A 109 77.00 -32.05 131.05
N GLU A 110 76.99 -30.73 130.82
CA GLU A 110 78.23 -29.98 130.55
C GLU A 110 79.23 -30.18 131.70
N ALA A 111 78.71 -30.61 132.87
CA ALA A 111 79.49 -31.06 134.00
C ALA A 111 79.88 -32.55 133.95
N LEU A 112 79.48 -33.40 132.98
CA LEU A 112 79.94 -34.80 132.91
C LEU A 112 81.47 -34.91 132.75
N PRO A 113 82.11 -34.16 131.83
CA PRO A 113 83.56 -34.15 131.70
C PRO A 113 84.23 -33.62 132.96
N VAL A 114 83.60 -32.64 133.61
CA VAL A 114 84.06 -32.02 134.85
C VAL A 114 83.97 -33.01 136.02
N GLN A 115 82.84 -33.70 136.19
CA GLN A 115 82.60 -34.72 137.21
C GLN A 115 83.49 -35.95 137.02
N MET A 116 83.73 -36.38 135.77
CA MET A 116 84.68 -37.47 135.49
C MET A 116 86.11 -37.06 135.84
N LYS A 117 86.50 -35.82 135.55
CA LYS A 117 87.80 -35.26 135.92
C LYS A 117 87.96 -35.12 137.43
N GLU A 118 86.96 -34.59 138.14
CA GLU A 118 86.95 -34.45 139.60
C GLU A 118 87.02 -35.81 140.31
N LYS A 119 86.29 -36.82 139.81
CA LYS A 119 86.39 -38.20 140.31
C LYS A 119 87.79 -38.79 140.11
N ALA A 120 88.42 -38.55 138.97
CA ALA A 120 89.78 -39.01 138.71
C ALA A 120 90.82 -38.30 139.62
N GLU A 121 90.64 -37.01 139.88
CA GLU A 121 91.48 -36.23 140.81
C GLU A 121 91.31 -36.72 142.27
N ALA A 122 90.08 -37.01 142.70
CA ALA A 122 89.79 -37.55 144.03
C ALA A 122 90.42 -38.94 144.28
N VAL A 123 90.37 -39.83 143.28
CA VAL A 123 91.01 -41.16 143.36
C VAL A 123 92.54 -41.05 143.43
N LYS A 124 93.13 -40.07 142.74
CA LYS A 124 94.58 -39.82 142.76
C LYS A 124 95.08 -39.39 144.15
N GLU A 125 94.39 -38.44 144.80
CA GLU A 125 94.82 -37.86 146.09
C GLU A 125 94.56 -38.75 147.33
N ASN A 126 93.78 -39.82 147.22
CA ASN A 126 93.38 -40.64 148.37
C ASN A 126 94.51 -41.54 148.91
N ASN A 127 95.32 -41.09 149.88
CA ASN A 127 96.50 -41.82 150.38
C ASN A 127 96.23 -43.12 151.18
N GLU A 128 94.96 -43.47 151.44
CA GLU A 128 94.57 -44.69 152.19
C GLU A 128 94.23 -45.90 151.28
N MET A 129 94.12 -45.71 149.96
CA MET A 129 93.88 -46.81 149.01
C MET A 129 95.18 -47.43 148.48
N PRO A 130 95.27 -48.77 148.37
CA PRO A 130 96.41 -49.45 147.74
C PRO A 130 96.53 -49.06 146.26
N ALA A 131 97.77 -48.98 145.75
CA ALA A 131 98.06 -48.46 144.41
C ALA A 131 97.35 -49.24 143.28
N GLU A 132 97.12 -50.53 143.45
CA GLU A 132 96.40 -51.37 142.47
C GLU A 132 94.91 -51.00 142.35
N GLU A 133 94.27 -50.62 143.46
CA GLU A 133 92.85 -50.25 143.50
C GLU A 133 92.61 -48.84 142.90
N LYS A 134 93.53 -47.90 143.15
CA LYS A 134 93.55 -46.59 142.46
C LYS A 134 93.66 -46.71 140.95
N VAL A 135 94.52 -47.60 140.46
CA VAL A 135 94.70 -47.83 139.03
C VAL A 135 93.43 -48.46 138.44
N ALA A 136 92.82 -49.42 139.14
CA ALA A 136 91.57 -50.04 138.69
C ALA A 136 90.42 -49.03 138.57
N GLU A 137 90.25 -48.14 139.55
CA GLU A 137 89.20 -47.12 139.56
C GLU A 137 89.42 -46.05 138.46
N LEU A 138 90.66 -45.61 138.25
CA LEU A 138 91.02 -44.67 137.16
C LEU A 138 90.85 -45.30 135.78
N VAL A 139 91.22 -46.58 135.62
CA VAL A 139 90.99 -47.31 134.37
C VAL A 139 89.50 -47.46 134.11
N SER A 140 88.69 -47.76 135.13
CA SER A 140 87.23 -47.84 135.01
C SER A 140 86.63 -46.50 134.56
N GLY A 141 87.03 -45.38 135.18
CA GLY A 141 86.58 -44.04 134.78
C GLY A 141 87.01 -43.65 133.36
N LEU A 142 88.24 -43.97 132.95
CA LEU A 142 88.72 -43.75 131.58
C LEU A 142 87.95 -44.60 130.56
N THR A 143 87.61 -45.84 130.94
CA THR A 143 86.81 -46.75 130.10
C THR A 143 85.40 -46.18 129.90
N GLN A 144 84.76 -45.70 130.96
CA GLN A 144 83.45 -45.03 130.88
C GLN A 144 83.50 -43.75 130.03
N ALA A 145 84.54 -42.92 130.18
CA ALA A 145 84.70 -41.71 129.37
C ALA A 145 84.92 -42.05 127.88
N SER A 146 85.71 -43.09 127.60
CA SER A 146 85.93 -43.60 126.24
C SER A 146 84.63 -44.12 125.62
N GLU A 147 83.83 -44.88 126.38
CA GLU A 147 82.51 -45.38 125.96
C GLU A 147 81.53 -44.24 125.67
N GLN A 148 81.52 -43.19 126.49
CA GLN A 148 80.68 -42.01 126.26
C GLN A 148 81.11 -41.24 125.01
N VAL A 149 82.41 -41.02 124.81
CA VAL A 149 82.93 -40.39 123.58
C VAL A 149 82.59 -41.23 122.36
N ALA A 150 82.71 -42.56 122.44
CA ALA A 150 82.32 -43.46 121.36
C ALA A 150 80.81 -43.37 121.05
N LEU A 151 79.97 -43.27 122.09
CA LEU A 151 78.52 -43.07 121.93
C LEU A 151 78.20 -41.72 121.29
N MET A 152 78.85 -40.63 121.74
CA MET A 152 78.71 -39.30 121.13
C MET A 152 79.13 -39.30 119.67
N GLN A 153 80.26 -39.91 119.35
CA GLN A 153 80.78 -39.98 117.99
C GLN A 153 79.86 -40.78 117.08
N LYS A 154 79.23 -41.84 117.61
CA LYS A 154 78.17 -42.57 116.91
C LYS A 154 76.95 -41.68 116.63
N LYS A 155 76.41 -40.97 117.63
CA LYS A 155 75.24 -40.08 117.43
C LYS A 155 75.54 -38.90 116.50
N ILE A 156 76.75 -38.35 116.55
CA ILE A 156 77.22 -37.30 115.61
C ILE A 156 77.31 -37.87 114.18
N GLY A 157 77.82 -39.09 114.03
CA GLY A 157 77.83 -39.81 112.74
C GLY A 157 76.41 -39.97 112.18
N GLU A 158 75.47 -40.45 113.00
CA GLU A 158 74.05 -40.59 112.63
C GLU A 158 73.42 -39.25 112.24
N LEU A 159 73.66 -38.17 112.99
CA LEU A 159 73.18 -36.83 112.67
C LEU A 159 73.74 -36.31 111.34
N ASN A 160 75.04 -36.52 111.10
CA ASN A 160 75.68 -36.10 109.85
C ASN A 160 75.13 -36.88 108.66
N ALA A 161 74.94 -38.19 108.81
CA ALA A 161 74.32 -39.05 107.81
C ALA A 161 72.90 -38.56 107.47
N LYS A 162 72.06 -38.27 108.48
CA LYS A 162 70.72 -37.67 108.25
C LYS A 162 70.80 -36.33 107.52
N CYS A 163 71.75 -35.47 107.87
CA CYS A 163 71.93 -34.17 107.21
C CYS A 163 72.27 -34.30 105.72
N ILE A 164 73.14 -35.26 105.36
CA ILE A 164 73.48 -35.56 103.96
C ILE A 164 72.24 -36.03 103.19
N LEU A 165 71.50 -37.00 103.74
CA LEU A 165 70.29 -37.54 103.11
C LEU A 165 69.20 -36.46 102.94
N LEU A 166 68.97 -35.62 103.95
CA LEU A 166 68.00 -34.53 103.87
C LEU A 166 68.38 -33.50 102.80
N LYS A 167 69.68 -33.19 102.63
CA LYS A 167 70.16 -32.31 101.56
C LYS A 167 69.92 -32.92 100.17
N GLN A 168 70.17 -34.21 100.00
CA GLN A 168 69.92 -34.92 98.75
C GLN A 168 68.42 -35.03 98.43
N ARG A 169 67.59 -35.31 99.43
CA ARG A 169 66.12 -35.31 99.27
C ARG A 169 65.60 -33.93 98.90
N LYS A 170 66.12 -32.87 99.53
CA LYS A 170 65.78 -31.48 99.18
C LYS A 170 66.16 -31.14 97.74
N SER A 171 67.35 -31.52 97.27
CA SER A 171 67.77 -31.25 95.90
C SER A 171 66.95 -32.05 94.88
N ALA A 172 66.67 -33.33 95.15
CA ALA A 172 65.80 -34.18 94.33
C ALA A 172 64.39 -33.58 94.20
N VAL A 173 63.75 -33.26 95.33
CA VAL A 173 62.43 -32.61 95.36
C VAL A 173 62.46 -31.26 94.63
N SER A 174 63.51 -30.46 94.79
CA SER A 174 63.66 -29.19 94.07
C SER A 174 63.73 -29.39 92.55
N THR A 175 64.44 -30.41 92.06
CA THR A 175 64.50 -30.69 90.62
C THR A 175 63.18 -31.20 90.07
N GLU A 176 62.48 -32.07 90.81
CA GLU A 176 61.14 -32.52 90.46
C GLU A 176 60.13 -31.35 90.47
N LEU A 177 60.25 -30.41 91.40
CA LEU A 177 59.43 -29.19 91.42
C LEU A 177 59.65 -28.32 90.17
N VAL A 178 60.89 -28.18 89.70
CA VAL A 178 61.17 -27.43 88.45
C VAL A 178 60.59 -28.16 87.24
N LYS A 179 60.76 -29.48 87.13
CA LYS A 179 60.17 -30.28 86.04
C LYS A 179 58.65 -30.19 86.03
N THR A 180 58.01 -30.37 87.18
CA THR A 180 56.55 -30.25 87.31
C THR A 180 56.06 -28.84 86.96
N ASN A 181 56.76 -27.79 87.40
CA ASN A 181 56.44 -26.40 87.01
C ASN A 181 56.58 -26.15 85.50
N THR A 182 57.62 -26.67 84.85
CA THR A 182 57.78 -26.52 83.40
C THR A 182 56.71 -27.29 82.62
N SER A 183 56.34 -28.50 83.06
CA SER A 183 55.23 -29.26 82.50
C SER A 183 53.89 -28.56 82.72
N LYS A 184 53.66 -27.99 83.91
CA LYS A 184 52.50 -27.15 84.21
C LYS A 184 52.41 -25.95 83.26
N ALA A 185 53.49 -25.20 83.06
CA ALA A 185 53.52 -24.06 82.16
C ALA A 185 53.20 -24.45 80.70
N LYS A 186 53.72 -25.60 80.23
CA LYS A 186 53.40 -26.14 78.90
C LYS A 186 51.91 -26.53 78.77
N LEU A 187 51.35 -27.17 79.80
CA LEU A 187 49.93 -27.52 79.83
C LEU A 187 49.05 -26.28 79.86
N GLU A 188 49.39 -25.26 80.67
CA GLU A 188 48.67 -23.99 80.71
C GLU A 188 48.70 -23.28 79.36
N GLN A 189 49.85 -23.29 78.66
CA GLN A 189 49.97 -22.74 77.31
C GLN A 189 49.09 -23.51 76.31
N LEU A 190 49.12 -24.85 76.35
CA LEU A 190 48.28 -25.68 75.49
C LEU A 190 46.79 -25.45 75.77
N CYS A 191 46.38 -25.35 77.03
CA CYS A 191 45.00 -25.05 77.42
C CYS A 191 44.57 -23.66 76.91
N ARG A 192 45.42 -22.64 77.00
CA ARG A 192 45.12 -21.29 76.47
C ARG A 192 44.98 -21.31 74.95
N GLU A 193 45.88 -22.00 74.24
CA GLU A 193 45.81 -22.12 72.79
C GLU A 193 44.58 -22.93 72.35
N LEU A 194 44.26 -24.02 73.04
CA LEU A 194 43.05 -24.81 72.79
C LEU A 194 41.78 -23.99 73.03
N GLN A 195 41.73 -23.19 74.10
CA GLN A 195 40.62 -22.28 74.37
C GLN A 195 40.49 -21.20 73.28
N LYS A 196 41.62 -20.67 72.79
CA LYS A 196 41.64 -19.69 71.69
C LYS A 196 41.14 -20.31 70.39
N GLN A 197 41.61 -21.51 70.05
CA GLN A 197 41.15 -22.25 68.87
C GLN A 197 39.67 -22.62 68.96
N ASN A 198 39.19 -23.07 70.13
CA ASN A 198 37.77 -23.36 70.34
C ASN A 198 36.91 -22.10 70.15
N LYS A 199 37.31 -20.96 70.72
CA LYS A 199 36.64 -19.67 70.49
C LYS A 199 36.62 -19.29 69.01
N LEU A 200 37.74 -19.49 68.30
CA LEU A 200 37.83 -19.22 66.87
C LEU A 200 36.88 -20.12 66.07
N ILE A 201 36.89 -21.43 66.34
CA ILE A 201 35.98 -22.40 65.69
C ILE A 201 34.53 -22.01 65.94
N VAL A 202 34.14 -21.71 67.18
CA VAL A 202 32.77 -21.28 67.49
C VAL A 202 32.38 -20.01 66.75
N SER A 203 33.28 -19.01 66.70
CA SER A 203 33.02 -17.77 65.95
C SER A 203 32.91 -17.99 64.45
N GLU A 204 33.73 -18.89 63.90
CA GLU A 204 33.75 -19.21 62.47
C GLU A 204 32.55 -20.07 62.07
N SER A 205 32.18 -21.07 62.87
CA SER A 205 30.96 -21.85 62.69
C SER A 205 29.72 -20.96 62.74
N ARG A 206 29.67 -19.98 63.65
CA ARG A 206 28.58 -19.01 63.70
C ARG A 206 28.56 -18.13 62.45
N ARG A 207 29.71 -17.60 62.02
CA ARG A 207 29.81 -16.80 60.80
C ARG A 207 29.34 -17.58 59.56
N ILE A 208 29.77 -18.84 59.44
CA ILE A 208 29.35 -19.73 58.33
C ILE A 208 27.84 -19.98 58.38
N ALA A 209 27.27 -20.22 59.57
CA ALA A 209 25.82 -20.39 59.72
C ALA A 209 25.06 -19.13 59.29
N ASP A 210 25.48 -17.96 59.77
CA ASP A 210 24.85 -16.67 59.42
C ASP A 210 24.94 -16.39 57.90
N GLU A 211 26.06 -16.71 57.26
CA GLU A 211 26.24 -16.57 55.80
C GLU A 211 25.39 -17.56 55.00
N GLU A 212 25.24 -18.78 55.47
CA GLU A 212 24.39 -19.79 54.83
C GLU A 212 22.91 -19.43 54.95
N ASP A 213 22.47 -18.98 56.12
CA ASP A 213 21.12 -18.46 56.34
C ASP A 213 20.84 -17.19 55.53
N GLN A 214 21.84 -16.31 55.36
CA GLN A 214 21.72 -15.14 54.48
C GLN A 214 21.58 -15.56 53.01
N LYS A 215 22.39 -16.50 52.52
CA LYS A 215 22.26 -17.05 51.15
C LYS A 215 20.91 -17.72 50.93
N ARG A 216 20.39 -18.48 51.91
CA ARG A 216 19.04 -19.07 51.85
C ARG A 216 17.96 -18.01 51.73
N ARG A 217 18.04 -16.94 52.52
CA ARG A 217 17.10 -15.81 52.46
C ARG A 217 17.16 -15.08 51.13
N GLU A 218 18.36 -14.80 50.62
CA GLU A 218 18.55 -14.16 49.31
C GLU A 218 18.01 -15.02 48.16
N LEU A 219 18.29 -16.32 48.17
CA LEU A 219 17.78 -17.24 47.18
C LEU A 219 16.25 -17.33 47.23
N SER A 220 15.67 -17.43 48.43
CA SER A 220 14.21 -17.44 48.61
C SER A 220 13.58 -16.14 48.12
N ALA A 221 14.18 -14.99 48.41
CA ALA A 221 13.72 -13.69 47.91
C ALA A 221 13.82 -13.57 46.38
N GLN A 222 14.88 -14.10 45.77
CA GLN A 222 15.02 -14.14 44.32
C GLN A 222 13.96 -15.02 43.65
N PHE A 223 13.67 -16.19 44.24
CA PHE A 223 12.58 -17.05 43.74
C PHE A 223 11.23 -16.38 43.87
N GLN A 224 10.94 -15.79 45.04
CA GLN A 224 9.68 -15.08 45.27
C GLN A 224 9.50 -13.92 44.28
N LYS A 225 10.55 -13.09 44.09
CA LYS A 225 10.55 -12.02 43.10
C LYS A 225 10.34 -12.55 41.68
N THR A 226 10.99 -13.67 41.31
CA THR A 226 10.82 -14.26 39.99
C THR A 226 9.40 -14.75 39.76
N ILE A 227 8.77 -15.35 40.78
CA ILE A 227 7.36 -15.76 40.73
C ILE A 227 6.48 -14.53 40.54
N GLU A 228 6.69 -13.46 41.32
CA GLU A 228 5.95 -12.20 41.20
C GLU A 228 6.11 -11.57 39.81
N ASP A 229 7.34 -11.54 39.27
CA ASP A 229 7.61 -11.02 37.92
C ASP A 229 6.92 -11.86 36.83
N VAL A 230 6.86 -13.19 36.99
CA VAL A 230 6.16 -14.09 36.06
C VAL A 230 4.64 -13.89 36.17
N SER A 231 4.09 -13.83 37.38
CA SER A 231 2.68 -13.54 37.62
C SER A 231 2.27 -12.19 37.01
N ALA A 232 3.04 -11.13 37.27
CA ALA A 232 2.80 -9.80 36.70
C ALA A 232 2.85 -9.80 35.17
N LYS A 233 3.75 -10.60 34.56
CA LYS A 233 3.81 -10.76 33.10
C LYS A 233 2.59 -11.52 32.57
N MET A 234 2.15 -12.59 33.23
CA MET A 234 0.94 -13.32 32.85
C MET A 234 -0.30 -12.44 32.94
N ASP A 235 -0.45 -11.69 34.03
CA ASP A 235 -1.56 -10.75 34.21
C ASP A 235 -1.56 -9.67 33.14
N LYS A 236 -0.39 -9.08 32.85
CA LYS A 236 -0.24 -8.10 31.77
C LYS A 236 -0.58 -8.70 30.41
N GLN A 237 -0.10 -9.90 30.09
CA GLN A 237 -0.46 -10.59 28.85
C GLN A 237 -1.96 -10.87 28.76
N GLY A 238 -2.60 -11.23 29.87
CA GLY A 238 -4.05 -11.39 29.95
C GLY A 238 -4.79 -10.08 29.67
N GLN A 239 -4.33 -8.97 30.27
CA GLN A 239 -4.89 -7.64 30.02
C GLN A 239 -4.70 -7.19 28.56
N ASP A 240 -3.51 -7.38 28.00
CA ASP A 240 -3.19 -7.05 26.60
C ASP A 240 -4.05 -7.88 25.63
N TYR A 241 -4.27 -9.17 25.94
CA TYR A 241 -5.14 -10.05 25.17
C TYR A 241 -6.60 -9.59 25.20
N VAL A 242 -7.14 -9.26 26.37
CA VAL A 242 -8.49 -8.72 26.52
C VAL A 242 -8.63 -7.37 25.81
N ALA A 243 -7.64 -6.49 25.91
CA ALA A 243 -7.62 -5.22 25.20
C ALA A 243 -7.63 -5.42 23.68
N SER A 244 -6.84 -6.37 23.16
CA SER A 244 -6.81 -6.73 21.75
C SER A 244 -8.14 -7.30 21.25
N LEU A 245 -8.81 -8.14 22.05
CA LEU A 245 -10.16 -8.63 21.72
C LEU A 245 -11.17 -7.48 21.63
N LYS A 246 -11.13 -6.54 22.59
CA LYS A 246 -12.00 -5.36 22.58
C LYS A 246 -11.74 -4.44 21.39
N GLU A 247 -10.47 -4.26 21.00
CA GLU A 247 -10.13 -3.51 19.79
C GLU A 247 -10.65 -4.20 18.54
N ASN A 248 -10.51 -5.52 18.43
CA ASN A 248 -11.04 -6.30 17.32
C ASN A 248 -12.57 -6.18 17.21
N GLU A 249 -13.28 -6.30 18.33
CA GLU A 249 -14.73 -6.10 18.38
C GLU A 249 -15.13 -4.68 17.92
N ASN A 250 -14.42 -3.65 18.39
CA ASN A 250 -14.65 -2.27 17.94
C ASN A 250 -14.40 -2.10 16.43
N LEU A 251 -13.35 -2.72 15.89
CA LEU A 251 -13.06 -2.69 14.45
C LEU A 251 -14.14 -3.42 13.65
N GLN A 252 -14.60 -4.58 14.13
CA GLN A 252 -15.71 -5.31 13.51
C GLN A 252 -17.00 -4.48 13.49
N GLN A 253 -17.33 -3.80 14.60
CA GLN A 253 -18.48 -2.91 14.67
C GLN A 253 -18.36 -1.72 13.69
N LYS A 254 -17.17 -1.11 13.59
CA LYS A 254 -16.92 -0.04 12.61
C LYS A 254 -17.08 -0.53 11.16
N LEU A 255 -16.52 -1.70 10.84
CA LEU A 255 -16.67 -2.30 9.51
C LEU A 255 -18.14 -2.60 9.19
N LYS A 256 -18.89 -3.14 10.15
CA LYS A 256 -20.32 -3.37 10.01
C LYS A 256 -21.07 -2.05 9.75
N GLY A 257 -20.78 -1.01 10.51
CA GLY A 257 -21.36 0.32 10.30
C GLY A 257 -21.03 0.93 8.94
N PHE A 258 -19.80 0.75 8.44
CA PHE A 258 -19.46 1.15 7.07
C PHE A 258 -20.25 0.37 6.03
N LEU A 259 -20.36 -0.95 6.15
CA LEU A 259 -21.14 -1.76 5.22
C LEU A 259 -22.61 -1.30 5.18
N GLU A 260 -23.23 -1.09 6.34
CA GLU A 260 -24.61 -0.58 6.44
C GLU A 260 -24.76 0.78 5.75
N GLN A 261 -23.83 1.72 5.97
CA GLN A 261 -23.83 3.01 5.29
C GLN A 261 -23.66 2.88 3.77
N TYR A 262 -22.79 1.98 3.32
CA TYR A 262 -22.59 1.70 1.89
C TYR A 262 -23.86 1.12 1.26
N THR A 263 -24.51 0.15 1.90
CA THR A 263 -25.77 -0.42 1.41
C THR A 263 -26.86 0.65 1.29
N VAL A 264 -27.05 1.47 2.33
CA VAL A 264 -28.04 2.57 2.27
C VAL A 264 -27.72 3.57 1.15
N ARG A 265 -26.43 3.90 0.96
CA ARG A 265 -25.99 4.79 -0.12
C ARG A 265 -26.23 4.20 -1.51
N GLU A 266 -25.96 2.91 -1.69
CA GLU A 266 -26.19 2.18 -2.93
C GLU A 266 -27.69 2.13 -3.25
N GLU A 267 -28.54 1.80 -2.28
CA GLU A 267 -29.99 1.85 -2.47
C GLU A 267 -30.50 3.26 -2.80
N HIS A 268 -29.91 4.32 -2.21
CA HIS A 268 -30.26 5.69 -2.56
C HIS A 268 -29.93 6.01 -4.02
N PHE A 269 -28.74 5.61 -4.50
CA PHE A 269 -28.38 5.81 -5.90
C PHE A 269 -29.22 4.98 -6.86
N GLN A 270 -29.57 3.76 -6.47
CA GLN A 270 -30.47 2.91 -7.25
C GLN A 270 -31.84 3.57 -7.43
N ARG A 271 -32.45 4.08 -6.35
CA ARG A 271 -33.71 4.83 -6.42
C ARG A 271 -33.59 6.11 -7.26
N GLN A 272 -32.45 6.80 -7.18
CA GLN A 272 -32.19 7.99 -8.00
C GLN A 272 -32.09 7.63 -9.49
N LEU A 273 -31.45 6.52 -9.83
CA LEU A 273 -31.35 6.01 -11.20
C LEU A 273 -32.74 5.66 -11.74
N GLU A 274 -33.54 4.90 -10.98
CA GLU A 274 -34.92 4.56 -11.33
C GLU A 274 -35.79 5.80 -11.57
N ALA A 275 -35.66 6.84 -10.74
CA ALA A 275 -36.36 8.09 -10.94
C ALA A 275 -35.94 8.82 -12.24
N LYS A 276 -34.66 8.75 -12.61
CA LYS A 276 -34.15 9.31 -13.86
C LYS A 276 -34.63 8.51 -15.07
N ASP A 277 -34.63 7.18 -14.99
CA ASP A 277 -35.14 6.31 -16.05
C ASP A 277 -36.63 6.57 -16.31
N LEU A 278 -37.44 6.71 -15.25
CA LEU A 278 -38.85 7.11 -15.38
C LEU A 278 -39.02 8.50 -16.03
N THR A 279 -38.13 9.44 -15.71
CA THR A 279 -38.15 10.78 -16.33
C THR A 279 -37.82 10.71 -17.82
N VAL A 280 -36.82 9.90 -18.20
CA VAL A 280 -36.45 9.66 -19.60
C VAL A 280 -37.61 8.99 -20.35
N GLN A 281 -38.19 7.92 -19.81
CA GLN A 281 -39.35 7.24 -20.41
C GLN A 281 -40.54 8.18 -20.62
N LEU A 282 -40.81 9.07 -19.65
CA LEU A 282 -41.86 10.07 -19.79
C LEU A 282 -41.56 11.06 -20.92
N ALA A 283 -40.31 11.52 -21.05
CA ALA A 283 -39.89 12.42 -22.11
C ALA A 283 -39.96 11.74 -23.50
N GLU A 284 -39.51 10.49 -23.59
CA GLU A 284 -39.59 9.67 -24.81
C GLU A 284 -41.04 9.47 -25.24
N THR A 285 -41.93 9.12 -24.32
CA THR A 285 -43.36 8.93 -24.61
C THR A 285 -44.00 10.23 -25.11
N LYS A 286 -43.67 11.38 -24.49
CA LYS A 286 -44.14 12.70 -24.95
C LYS A 286 -43.60 13.04 -26.34
N LEU A 287 -42.33 12.76 -26.60
CA LEU A 287 -41.72 12.98 -27.90
C LEU A 287 -42.38 12.10 -28.98
N GLN A 288 -42.57 10.81 -28.70
CA GLN A 288 -43.26 9.88 -29.60
C GLN A 288 -44.67 10.37 -29.93
N HIS A 289 -45.43 10.81 -28.92
CA HIS A 289 -46.76 11.37 -29.13
C HIS A 289 -46.74 12.63 -30.02
N GLN A 290 -45.78 13.54 -29.79
CA GLN A 290 -45.63 14.75 -30.61
C GLN A 290 -45.24 14.42 -32.06
N VAL A 291 -44.34 13.47 -32.27
CA VAL A 291 -43.96 12.98 -33.60
C VAL A 291 -45.18 12.38 -34.32
N GLU A 292 -45.99 11.59 -33.62
CA GLU A 292 -47.18 10.97 -34.21
C GLU A 292 -48.25 12.01 -34.61
N LEU A 293 -48.48 13.01 -33.75
CA LEU A 293 -49.34 14.16 -34.07
C LEU A 293 -48.83 14.93 -35.29
N THR A 294 -47.54 15.25 -35.31
CA THR A 294 -46.91 15.99 -36.42
C THR A 294 -46.97 15.20 -37.72
N THR A 295 -46.80 13.87 -37.65
CA THR A 295 -46.92 12.97 -38.80
C THR A 295 -48.34 12.97 -39.35
N ARG A 296 -49.36 12.87 -38.49
CA ARG A 296 -50.78 12.95 -38.89
C ARG A 296 -51.13 14.31 -39.50
N GLU A 297 -50.59 15.40 -38.97
CA GLU A 297 -50.77 16.74 -39.54
C GLU A 297 -50.10 16.87 -40.91
N ALA A 298 -48.86 16.38 -41.05
CA ALA A 298 -48.15 16.36 -42.32
C ALA A 298 -48.88 15.53 -43.38
N GLU A 299 -49.46 14.38 -43.01
CA GLU A 299 -50.30 13.58 -43.90
C GLU A 299 -51.56 14.33 -44.36
N LYS A 300 -52.25 15.03 -43.45
CA LYS A 300 -53.40 15.87 -43.80
C LYS A 300 -53.01 16.98 -44.77
N VAL A 301 -51.94 17.70 -44.49
CA VAL A 301 -51.41 18.77 -45.36
C VAL A 301 -51.05 18.21 -46.74
N LYS A 302 -50.39 17.05 -46.79
CA LYS A 302 -50.07 16.37 -48.05
C LYS A 302 -51.32 16.05 -48.87
N ILE A 303 -52.33 15.43 -48.25
CA ILE A 303 -53.60 15.10 -48.94
C ILE A 303 -54.29 16.37 -49.45
N THR A 304 -54.33 17.43 -48.65
CA THR A 304 -54.94 18.71 -49.06
C THR A 304 -54.15 19.36 -50.21
N LEU A 305 -52.82 19.31 -50.17
CA LEU A 305 -51.95 19.83 -51.23
C LEU A 305 -52.15 19.05 -52.53
N ASP A 306 -52.21 17.71 -52.46
CA ASP A 306 -52.44 16.86 -53.63
C ASP A 306 -53.81 17.18 -54.25
N LYS A 307 -54.87 17.33 -53.45
CA LYS A 307 -56.19 17.77 -53.93
C LYS A 307 -56.16 19.16 -54.57
N ALA A 308 -55.45 20.11 -53.97
CA ALA A 308 -55.31 21.46 -54.52
C ALA A 308 -54.59 21.45 -55.87
N LYS A 309 -53.53 20.64 -56.01
CA LYS A 309 -52.85 20.42 -57.30
C LYS A 309 -53.79 19.83 -58.34
N GLU A 310 -54.55 18.79 -57.99
CA GLU A 310 -55.50 18.21 -58.94
C GLU A 310 -56.57 19.23 -59.40
N PHE A 311 -57.07 20.10 -58.50
CA PHE A 311 -57.99 21.16 -58.91
C PHE A 311 -57.31 22.20 -59.82
N SER A 312 -56.08 22.61 -59.50
CA SER A 312 -55.30 23.50 -60.35
C SER A 312 -55.06 22.91 -61.74
N ASP A 313 -54.72 21.62 -61.83
CA ASP A 313 -54.51 20.94 -63.12
C ASP A 313 -55.81 20.86 -63.93
N ARG A 314 -56.94 20.57 -63.27
CA ARG A 314 -58.27 20.59 -63.90
C ARG A 314 -58.64 22.00 -64.38
N GLU A 315 -58.35 23.03 -63.60
CA GLU A 315 -58.58 24.42 -63.97
C GLU A 315 -57.78 24.81 -65.23
N VAL A 316 -56.49 24.46 -65.26
CA VAL A 316 -55.64 24.68 -66.45
C VAL A 316 -56.20 23.95 -67.68
N GLN A 317 -56.64 22.70 -67.53
CA GLN A 317 -57.26 21.94 -68.63
C GLN A 317 -58.56 22.61 -69.14
N LEU A 318 -59.41 23.08 -68.24
CA LEU A 318 -60.63 23.80 -68.60
C LEU A 318 -60.31 25.13 -69.30
N GLN A 319 -59.29 25.85 -68.85
CA GLN A 319 -58.83 27.09 -69.50
C GLN A 319 -58.34 26.81 -70.92
N VAL A 320 -57.58 25.72 -71.14
CA VAL A 320 -57.16 25.29 -72.48
C VAL A 320 -58.36 24.96 -73.37
N GLN A 321 -59.38 24.26 -72.84
CA GLN A 321 -60.60 23.98 -73.60
C GLN A 321 -61.36 25.28 -73.94
N LEU A 322 -61.49 26.20 -72.99
CA LEU A 322 -62.15 27.49 -73.21
C LEU A 322 -61.43 28.30 -74.29
N ASN A 323 -60.10 28.35 -74.24
CA ASN A 323 -59.29 28.99 -75.27
C ASN A 323 -59.51 28.33 -76.65
N SER A 324 -59.54 27.00 -76.72
CA SER A 324 -59.86 26.29 -77.96
C SER A 324 -61.26 26.63 -78.49
N TYR A 325 -62.26 26.77 -77.62
CA TYR A 325 -63.59 27.21 -78.03
C TYR A 325 -63.57 28.67 -78.51
N SER A 326 -62.84 29.56 -77.83
CA SER A 326 -62.65 30.95 -78.28
C SER A 326 -62.04 31.01 -79.68
N GLU A 327 -60.96 30.26 -79.93
CA GLU A 327 -60.33 30.19 -81.26
C GLU A 327 -61.32 29.67 -82.32
N LYS A 328 -62.13 28.65 -82.00
CA LYS A 328 -63.18 28.17 -82.91
C LYS A 328 -64.25 29.22 -83.17
N PHE A 329 -64.65 29.99 -82.16
CA PHE A 329 -65.58 31.11 -82.32
C PHE A 329 -65.00 32.19 -83.21
N ASP A 330 -63.72 32.54 -83.05
CA ASP A 330 -63.03 33.51 -83.91
C ASP A 330 -63.03 33.05 -85.37
N VAL A 331 -62.76 31.76 -85.63
CA VAL A 331 -62.83 31.18 -86.98
C VAL A 331 -64.25 31.23 -87.56
N VAL A 332 -65.28 30.93 -86.75
CA VAL A 332 -66.69 31.03 -87.19
C VAL A 332 -67.05 32.48 -87.48
N GLN A 333 -66.65 33.41 -86.62
CA GLN A 333 -66.89 34.84 -86.80
C GLN A 333 -66.17 35.37 -88.05
N GLU A 334 -64.93 34.96 -88.29
CA GLU A 334 -64.18 35.30 -89.51
C GLU A 334 -64.87 34.73 -90.75
N THR A 335 -65.31 33.46 -90.69
CA THR A 335 -66.04 32.81 -91.78
C THR A 335 -67.37 33.50 -92.06
N LEU A 336 -68.12 33.87 -91.01
CA LEU A 336 -69.37 34.62 -91.12
C LEU A 336 -69.13 36.00 -91.73
N THR A 337 -68.05 36.68 -91.32
CA THR A 337 -67.66 37.99 -91.86
C THR A 337 -67.31 37.88 -93.35
N LYS A 338 -66.50 36.88 -93.74
CA LYS A 338 -66.19 36.58 -95.16
C LYS A 338 -67.45 36.23 -95.95
N SER A 339 -68.36 35.45 -95.37
CA SER A 339 -69.64 35.10 -96.00
C SER A 339 -70.52 36.34 -96.20
N ASN A 340 -70.64 37.22 -95.21
CA ASN A 340 -71.35 38.50 -95.35
C ASN A 340 -70.73 39.41 -96.41
N GLN A 341 -69.39 39.46 -96.49
CA GLN A 341 -68.70 40.17 -97.57
C GLN A 341 -69.04 39.56 -98.94
N MET A 342 -69.00 38.23 -99.07
CA MET A 342 -69.40 37.53 -100.31
C MET A 342 -70.87 37.77 -100.68
N PHE A 343 -71.79 37.83 -99.72
CA PHE A 343 -73.19 38.20 -99.99
C PHE A 343 -73.31 39.64 -100.48
N THR A 344 -72.52 40.56 -99.90
CA THR A 344 -72.50 41.96 -100.32
C THR A 344 -71.97 42.09 -101.74
N THR A 345 -70.86 41.43 -102.08
CA THR A 345 -70.30 41.45 -103.44
C THR A 345 -71.23 40.77 -104.46
N PHE A 346 -71.85 39.63 -104.11
CA PHE A 346 -72.85 39.02 -104.99
C PHE A 346 -74.04 39.93 -105.24
N ARG A 347 -74.50 40.66 -104.22
CA ARG A 347 -75.58 41.65 -104.38
C ARG A 347 -75.15 42.79 -105.31
N GLU A 348 -73.94 43.30 -105.17
CA GLU A 348 -73.37 44.33 -106.07
C GLU A 348 -73.25 43.83 -107.51
N GLU A 349 -72.76 42.60 -107.72
CA GLU A 349 -72.66 41.96 -109.04
C GLU A 349 -74.04 41.69 -109.64
N MET A 350 -75.03 41.25 -108.84
CA MET A 350 -76.42 41.13 -109.29
C MET A 350 -77.01 42.47 -109.73
N ASP A 351 -76.74 43.56 -108.99
CA ASP A 351 -77.17 44.91 -109.37
C ASP A 351 -76.49 45.40 -110.65
N LYS A 352 -75.19 45.12 -110.82
CA LYS A 352 -74.48 45.37 -112.10
C LYS A 352 -75.08 44.57 -113.24
N MET A 353 -75.33 43.28 -113.02
CA MET A 353 -75.94 42.39 -114.02
C MET A 353 -77.36 42.86 -114.37
N ALA A 354 -78.17 43.30 -113.41
CA ALA A 354 -79.47 43.89 -113.66
C ALA A 354 -79.38 45.18 -114.49
N LYS A 355 -78.37 46.03 -114.23
CA LYS A 355 -78.10 47.25 -115.02
C LYS A 355 -77.65 46.90 -116.45
N THR A 356 -76.77 45.92 -116.64
CA THR A 356 -76.33 45.49 -117.97
C THR A 356 -77.47 44.85 -118.76
N THR A 357 -78.29 44.01 -118.13
CA THR A 357 -79.51 43.45 -118.74
C THR A 357 -80.44 44.57 -119.24
N LYS A 358 -80.73 45.58 -118.40
CA LYS A 358 -81.54 46.75 -118.82
C LYS A 358 -80.92 47.53 -119.99
N LYS A 359 -79.59 47.62 -120.04
CA LYS A 359 -78.89 48.30 -121.15
C LYS A 359 -79.04 47.49 -122.45
N LEU A 360 -78.81 46.18 -122.38
CA LEU A 360 -78.97 45.28 -123.53
C LEU A 360 -80.42 45.24 -124.04
N GLU A 361 -81.41 45.27 -123.15
CA GLU A 361 -82.82 45.38 -123.54
C GLU A 361 -83.12 46.67 -124.32
N LYS A 362 -82.57 47.82 -123.89
CA LYS A 362 -82.69 49.09 -124.62
C LYS A 362 -82.01 49.02 -126.00
N GLU A 363 -80.82 48.43 -126.08
CA GLU A 363 -80.11 48.25 -127.35
C GLU A 363 -80.87 47.31 -128.30
N ASN A 364 -81.47 46.23 -127.79
CA ASN A 364 -82.28 45.30 -128.58
C ASN A 364 -83.55 45.98 -129.13
N LEU A 365 -84.22 46.79 -128.29
CA LEU A 365 -85.37 47.59 -128.72
C LEU A 365 -84.99 48.60 -129.81
N ALA A 366 -83.84 49.26 -129.66
CA ALA A 366 -83.33 50.19 -130.66
C ALA A 366 -83.02 49.50 -132.00
N LEU A 367 -82.43 48.30 -131.97
CA LEU A 367 -82.18 47.48 -133.15
C LEU A 367 -83.47 47.07 -133.85
N ARG A 368 -84.49 46.61 -133.09
CA ARG A 368 -85.82 46.32 -133.65
C ARG A 368 -86.45 47.53 -134.33
N LYS A 369 -86.34 48.72 -133.71
CA LYS A 369 -86.84 49.98 -134.29
C LYS A 369 -86.11 50.33 -135.58
N LYS A 370 -84.80 50.08 -135.65
CA LYS A 370 -83.97 50.32 -136.84
C LYS A 370 -84.30 49.36 -137.99
N CYS A 371 -84.56 48.08 -137.70
CA CYS A 371 -85.06 47.12 -138.71
C CYS A 371 -86.41 47.57 -139.28
N ALA A 372 -87.38 47.94 -138.44
CA ALA A 372 -88.69 48.39 -138.90
C ALA A 372 -88.62 49.65 -139.81
N GLN A 373 -87.67 50.55 -139.54
CA GLN A 373 -87.41 51.71 -140.40
C GLN A 373 -86.83 51.32 -141.76
N TYR A 374 -85.91 50.35 -141.80
CA TYR A 374 -85.34 49.83 -143.04
C TYR A 374 -86.40 49.17 -143.92
N ASP A 375 -87.26 48.34 -143.33
CA ASP A 375 -88.34 47.66 -144.03
C ASP A 375 -89.35 48.66 -144.61
N SER A 376 -89.71 49.69 -143.85
CA SER A 376 -90.57 50.79 -144.33
C SER A 376 -89.95 51.56 -145.49
N GLY A 377 -88.65 51.84 -145.45
CA GLY A 377 -87.94 52.56 -146.52
C GLY A 377 -87.83 51.73 -147.80
N ALA A 378 -87.59 50.42 -147.67
CA ALA A 378 -87.54 49.50 -148.79
C ALA A 378 -88.89 49.40 -149.53
N ILE A 379 -90.01 49.37 -148.80
CA ILE A 379 -91.35 49.32 -149.39
C ILE A 379 -91.67 50.59 -150.19
N ALA A 380 -91.32 51.77 -149.67
CA ALA A 380 -91.57 53.04 -150.36
C ALA A 380 -90.81 53.15 -151.70
N SER A 381 -89.55 52.71 -151.74
CA SER A 381 -88.73 52.74 -152.97
C SER A 381 -89.23 51.76 -154.04
N ILE A 382 -89.85 50.64 -153.64
CA ILE A 382 -90.47 49.69 -154.58
C ILE A 382 -91.73 50.32 -155.22
N GLN A 383 -92.56 51.03 -154.44
CA GLN A 383 -93.76 51.69 -154.96
C GLN A 383 -93.45 52.78 -155.99
N GLU A 384 -92.40 53.57 -155.76
CA GLU A 384 -91.97 54.65 -156.67
C GLU A 384 -91.49 54.13 -158.04
N LYS A 385 -90.82 52.97 -158.07
CA LYS A 385 -90.39 52.32 -159.32
C LYS A 385 -91.56 51.78 -160.15
N VAL A 386 -92.62 51.32 -159.50
CA VAL A 386 -93.82 50.81 -160.18
C VAL A 386 -94.55 51.96 -160.89
N THR A 387 -94.73 53.10 -160.22
CA THR A 387 -95.41 54.28 -160.81
C THR A 387 -94.66 54.86 -162.01
N SER A 388 -93.32 54.90 -161.98
CA SER A 388 -92.50 55.40 -163.09
C SER A 388 -92.58 54.51 -164.35
N ALA A 389 -92.72 53.19 -164.17
CA ALA A 389 -92.86 52.26 -165.27
C ALA A 389 -94.21 52.43 -166.02
N GLU A 390 -95.30 52.68 -165.29
CA GLU A 390 -96.64 52.88 -165.86
C GLU A 390 -96.75 54.16 -166.72
N GLU A 391 -96.07 55.24 -166.34
CA GLU A 391 -96.05 56.49 -167.11
C GLU A 391 -95.26 56.36 -168.42
N THR A 392 -94.17 55.61 -168.39
CA THR A 392 -93.32 55.35 -169.57
C THR A 392 -94.08 54.56 -170.64
N GLN A 393 -94.92 53.61 -170.22
CA GLN A 393 -95.76 52.82 -171.13
C GLN A 393 -96.82 53.67 -171.86
N LYS A 394 -97.47 54.60 -171.14
CA LYS A 394 -98.49 55.51 -171.73
C LYS A 394 -97.92 56.46 -172.79
N LEU A 395 -96.67 56.92 -172.60
CA LEU A 395 -95.99 57.78 -173.58
C LEU A 395 -95.59 57.01 -174.85
N GLN A 396 -95.20 55.74 -174.69
CA GLN A 396 -94.80 54.87 -175.81
C GLN A 396 -95.98 54.55 -176.76
N GLU A 397 -97.19 54.39 -176.23
CA GLU A 397 -98.40 54.15 -177.03
C GLU A 397 -98.84 55.39 -177.84
N LYS A 398 -98.64 56.60 -177.30
CA LYS A 398 -98.93 57.86 -178.00
C LYS A 398 -97.99 58.10 -179.17
N LEU A 399 -96.71 57.72 -179.03
CA LEU A 399 -95.71 57.80 -180.10
C LEU A 399 -96.06 56.90 -181.29
N LYS A 400 -96.47 55.65 -181.04
CA LYS A 400 -96.87 54.71 -182.11
C LYS A 400 -98.05 55.20 -182.94
N LYS A 401 -99.01 55.90 -182.33
CA LYS A 401 -100.16 56.49 -183.05
C LYS A 401 -99.77 57.67 -183.96
N LEU A 402 -98.80 58.49 -183.55
CA LEU A 402 -98.30 59.60 -184.38
C LEU A 402 -97.46 59.11 -185.57
N GLU A 403 -96.64 58.08 -185.39
CA GLU A 403 -95.82 57.52 -186.48
C GLU A 403 -96.66 56.89 -187.61
N SER A 404 -97.82 56.32 -187.28
CA SER A 404 -98.77 55.79 -188.28
C SER A 404 -99.40 56.89 -189.15
N LEU A 405 -99.61 58.09 -188.60
CA LEU A 405 -100.28 59.20 -189.30
C LEU A 405 -99.34 59.90 -190.28
N CYS A 406 -98.06 60.05 -189.93
CA CYS A 406 -97.04 60.64 -190.81
C CYS A 406 -96.73 59.78 -192.05
N ARG A 407 -96.80 58.44 -191.93
CA ARG A 407 -96.60 57.56 -193.10
C ARG A 407 -97.75 57.58 -194.10
N HIS A 408 -98.99 57.78 -193.65
CA HIS A 408 -100.15 57.90 -194.55
C HIS A 408 -100.12 59.21 -195.36
N LEU A 409 -99.79 60.34 -194.71
CA LEU A 409 -99.74 61.65 -195.37
C LEU A 409 -98.54 61.82 -196.33
N GLN A 410 -97.44 61.10 -196.13
CA GLN A 410 -96.30 61.12 -197.06
C GLN A 410 -96.53 60.28 -198.32
N ALA A 411 -97.33 59.22 -198.26
CA ALA A 411 -97.66 58.41 -199.43
C ALA A 411 -98.57 59.18 -200.41
N GLU A 412 -99.55 59.95 -199.92
CA GLU A 412 -100.44 60.76 -200.76
C GLU A 412 -99.72 61.90 -201.48
N ARG A 413 -98.70 62.51 -200.85
CA ARG A 413 -97.94 63.63 -201.44
C ARG A 413 -97.09 63.22 -202.66
N ASN A 414 -96.61 61.98 -202.71
CA ASN A 414 -95.76 61.53 -203.81
C ASN A 414 -96.56 61.08 -205.04
N SER A 415 -97.84 60.68 -204.88
CA SER A 415 -98.70 60.30 -206.01
C SER A 415 -99.27 61.47 -206.80
N PHE A 416 -99.34 62.68 -206.22
CA PHE A 416 -99.91 63.86 -206.91
C PHE A 416 -98.89 64.66 -207.75
N ARG A 417 -97.58 64.40 -207.60
CA ARG A 417 -96.54 65.22 -208.25
C ARG A 417 -96.11 64.71 -209.64
N GLN A 418 -96.68 63.61 -210.13
CA GLN A 418 -96.29 62.98 -211.40
C GLN A 418 -97.41 62.92 -212.45
N ALA A 419 -98.57 63.52 -212.20
CA ALA A 419 -99.64 63.65 -213.19
C ALA A 419 -99.95 65.14 -213.46
N GLN A 420 -99.53 65.60 -214.65
CA GLN A 420 -99.89 66.86 -215.34
C GLN A 420 -99.12 68.13 -214.92
N GLN A 421 -98.48 68.91 -215.82
CA GLN A 421 -98.59 69.00 -217.29
C GLN A 421 -97.52 69.95 -217.88
N GLY A 422 -97.09 69.75 -219.14
CA GLY A 422 -96.84 70.85 -220.08
C GLY A 422 -98.18 71.33 -220.63
N GLN A 423 -98.44 72.56 -221.08
CA GLN A 423 -97.67 73.68 -221.67
C GLN A 423 -98.63 74.90 -221.57
N THR A 424 -98.31 76.20 -221.54
CA THR A 424 -97.13 77.09 -221.76
C THR A 424 -97.67 78.53 -221.51
N THR A 425 -96.97 79.56 -221.00
CA THR A 425 -95.88 80.36 -221.61
C THR A 425 -95.49 81.54 -220.68
N ALA A 426 -94.18 81.84 -220.63
CA ALA A 426 -93.48 83.13 -220.80
C ALA A 426 -93.74 84.39 -219.91
N ALA A 427 -92.58 84.95 -219.48
CA ALA A 427 -92.18 86.36 -219.27
C ALA A 427 -92.70 87.10 -218.01
N THR A 428 -91.91 87.82 -217.20
CA THR A 428 -90.54 88.39 -217.33
C THR A 428 -90.08 88.97 -215.98
N GLU A 429 -88.75 89.02 -215.75
CA GLU A 429 -87.95 89.98 -214.93
C GLU A 429 -88.17 90.03 -213.39
N SER A 430 -87.18 90.22 -212.50
CA SER A 430 -85.79 90.71 -212.59
C SER A 430 -85.03 90.38 -211.28
N ALA A 431 -83.68 90.40 -211.35
CA ALA A 431 -82.64 90.35 -210.30
C ALA A 431 -82.32 89.01 -209.60
#